data_AF-A0A5P1EPL0-F1
#
_entry.id   AF-A0A5P1EPL0-F1
#
_cell.length_a   1.000
_cell.length_b   1.000
_cell.length_c   1.000
_cell.angle_alpha   90.00
_cell.angle_beta   90.00
_cell.angle_gamma   90.00
#
_symmetry.space_group_name_H-M   'P 1'
#
loop_
_entity.id
_entity.type
_entity.pdbx_description
1 polymer ?
#
loop_
_entity_poly.entity_id
_entity_poly.type
_entity_poly.pdbx_seq_one_letter_code
_entity_poly.pdbx_strand_id
1 'polypeptide(L)'
;MLIVVYCCNAERYESSQQEGRWYFFTDRTRKYRGGNRPARSTPSGFWKLTGLKTEIEHNGKKMGVRNTLNFYWGLQQGENSRTEWMMREYSIKEFQIPKEPAGLEVMNPAPCF
;
A
#
# COMPACT_ATOMS: atom_id res chain seq x y z
N MET A 1 8.49 -2.22 -6.32
CA MET A 1 7.29 -1.82 -7.08
C MET A 1 6.04 -2.36 -6.39
N LEU A 2 5.08 -1.48 -6.08
CA LEU A 2 3.76 -1.85 -5.55
C LEU A 2 2.73 -1.52 -6.65
N ILE A 3 1.93 -2.51 -7.06
CA ILE A 3 0.75 -2.22 -7.90
C ILE A 3 -0.42 -1.99 -6.95
N VAL A 4 -1.05 -0.84 -7.07
CA VAL A 4 -2.21 -0.45 -6.29
C VAL A 4 -3.41 -0.41 -7.22
N VAL A 5 -4.40 -1.24 -6.94
CA VAL A 5 -5.67 -1.23 -7.66
C VAL A 5 -6.71 -0.57 -6.79
N TYR A 6 -7.30 0.54 -7.23
CA TYR A 6 -8.47 1.13 -6.57
C TYR A 6 -9.74 0.63 -7.24
N CYS A 7 -10.71 0.22 -6.45
CA CYS A 7 -12.07 -0.04 -6.87
C CYS A 7 -12.99 0.89 -6.08
N CYS A 8 -13.85 1.63 -6.75
CA CYS A 8 -15.11 2.10 -6.15
C CYS A 8 -16.23 1.16 -6.61
N ASN A 9 -17.30 1.03 -5.83
CA ASN A 9 -18.51 0.40 -6.34
C ASN A 9 -19.08 1.33 -7.42
N ALA A 10 -18.87 0.99 -8.68
CA ALA A 10 -19.14 1.85 -9.82
C ALA A 10 -20.61 1.75 -10.28
N GLU A 11 -21.59 1.73 -9.38
CA GLU A 11 -23.01 1.78 -9.78
C GLU A 11 -23.39 3.15 -10.36
N ARG A 12 -22.50 4.15 -10.32
CA ARG A 12 -22.80 5.52 -10.79
C ARG A 12 -21.97 6.00 -11.98
N TYR A 13 -21.16 5.15 -12.59
CA TYR A 13 -20.34 5.51 -13.76
C TYR A 13 -20.37 4.41 -14.82
N GLU A 14 -21.54 4.22 -15.44
CA GLU A 14 -21.65 3.46 -16.69
C GLU A 14 -21.16 4.32 -17.86
N SER A 15 -19.91 4.13 -18.27
CA SER A 15 -19.46 4.38 -19.67
C SER A 15 -17.96 4.10 -19.83
N SER A 16 -17.56 2.85 -19.65
CA SER A 16 -16.51 2.21 -20.47
C SER A 16 -16.26 0.80 -19.93
N GLN A 17 -15.78 -0.07 -20.80
CA GLN A 17 -15.43 -1.47 -20.57
C GLN A 17 -14.23 -1.66 -19.60
N GLN A 18 -14.05 -0.75 -18.64
CA GLN A 18 -13.17 -0.90 -17.48
C GLN A 18 -14.07 -0.93 -16.24
N GLU A 19 -14.14 -2.08 -15.59
CA GLU A 19 -15.02 -2.41 -14.46
C GLU A 19 -14.76 -1.55 -13.19
N GLY A 20 -14.81 -0.23 -13.26
CA GLY A 20 -14.64 0.68 -12.12
C GLY A 20 -13.30 0.57 -11.39
N ARG A 21 -12.24 0.18 -12.11
CA ARG A 21 -10.91 -0.14 -11.55
C ARG A 21 -9.83 0.75 -12.14
N TRP A 22 -8.98 1.27 -11.27
CA TRP A 22 -7.79 2.03 -11.66
C TRP A 22 -6.52 1.37 -11.13
N TYR A 23 -5.44 1.46 -11.91
CA TYR A 23 -4.15 0.83 -11.61
C TYR A 23 -3.06 1.88 -11.51
N PHE A 24 -2.27 1.81 -10.44
CA PHE A 24 -1.14 2.71 -10.22
C PHE A 24 0.08 1.93 -9.78
N PHE A 25 1.25 2.37 -10.23
CA PHE A 25 2.53 1.97 -9.65
C PHE A 25 2.94 3.00 -8.61
N THR A 26 3.35 2.53 -7.45
CA THR A 26 3.89 3.40 -6.40
C THR A 26 5.08 2.76 -5.71
N ASP A 27 5.92 3.61 -5.14
CA ASP A 27 7.01 3.18 -4.28
C ASP A 27 6.45 2.65 -2.96
N ARG A 28 7.15 1.65 -2.42
CA ARG A 28 6.76 1.04 -1.15
C ARG A 28 7.31 1.88 -0.01
N THR A 29 6.58 2.94 0.37
CA THR A 29 6.95 3.76 1.53
C THR A 29 6.72 3.01 2.84
N ARG A 30 7.67 3.11 3.78
CA ARG A 30 7.60 2.46 5.10
C ARG A 30 7.01 3.42 6.13
N LYS A 31 6.13 2.93 7.02
CA LYS A 31 5.60 3.71 8.15
C LYS A 31 6.69 4.04 9.19
N TYR A 32 7.66 3.14 9.37
CA TYR A 32 8.75 3.26 10.34
C TYR A 32 10.09 3.00 9.66
N ARG A 33 11.15 3.69 10.10
CA ARG A 33 12.52 3.40 9.67
C ARG A 33 12.86 1.93 9.95
N GLY A 34 13.38 1.22 8.96
CA GLY A 34 13.70 -0.22 9.05
C GLY A 34 12.49 -1.18 9.14
N GLY A 35 11.26 -0.68 9.24
CA GLY A 35 10.05 -1.49 9.38
C GLY A 35 9.50 -1.99 8.04
N ASN A 36 8.78 -3.12 8.06
CA ASN A 36 8.17 -3.70 6.85
C ASN A 36 6.74 -3.21 6.59
N ARG A 37 6.17 -2.42 7.51
CA ARG A 37 4.78 -1.95 7.46
C ARG A 37 4.67 -0.75 6.51
N PRO A 38 3.85 -0.83 5.45
CA PRO A 38 3.64 0.30 4.54
C PRO A 38 2.97 1.49 5.24
N ALA A 39 3.31 2.71 4.80
CA ALA A 39 2.58 3.91 5.20
C ALA A 39 1.22 3.93 4.48
N ARG A 40 0.14 4.08 5.24
CA ARG A 40 -1.25 3.93 4.77
C ARG A 40 -2.16 5.07 5.20
N SER A 41 -1.58 6.12 5.77
CA SER A 41 -2.29 7.33 6.17
C SER A 41 -2.24 8.34 5.03
N THR A 42 -3.32 9.07 4.87
CA THR A 42 -3.47 10.20 3.96
C THR A 42 -3.86 11.42 4.78
N PRO A 43 -3.74 12.66 4.26
CA PRO A 43 -4.13 13.86 5.01
C PRO A 43 -5.58 13.83 5.53
N SER A 44 -6.48 13.16 4.80
CA SER A 44 -7.91 13.18 5.11
C SER A 44 -8.48 11.86 5.65
N GLY A 45 -7.66 10.81 5.75
CA GLY A 45 -8.13 9.47 6.08
C GLY A 45 -7.03 8.43 6.10
N PHE A 46 -7.40 7.15 6.17
CA PHE A 46 -6.45 6.05 6.24
C PHE A 46 -6.96 4.78 5.57
N TRP A 47 -6.02 3.97 5.07
CA TRP A 47 -6.27 2.66 4.49
C TRP A 47 -6.08 1.56 5.54
N LYS A 48 -7.13 0.78 5.76
CA LYS A 48 -7.13 -0.34 6.70
C LYS A 48 -7.15 -1.66 5.96
N LEU A 49 -6.22 -2.55 6.31
CA LEU A 49 -6.21 -3.92 5.79
C LEU A 49 -7.55 -4.59 6.12
N THR A 50 -8.19 -5.14 5.09
CA THR A 50 -9.44 -5.87 5.20
C THR A 50 -9.26 -7.25 4.60
N GLY A 51 -9.63 -8.28 5.35
CA GLY A 51 -9.50 -9.67 4.93
C GLY A 51 -8.10 -10.26 5.09
N LEU A 52 -7.98 -11.53 4.70
CA LEU A 52 -6.74 -12.28 4.76
C LEU A 52 -5.82 -11.93 3.58
N LYS A 53 -4.51 -11.91 3.83
CA LYS A 53 -3.51 -11.74 2.78
C LYS A 53 -3.55 -12.94 1.85
N THR A 54 -3.64 -12.70 0.54
CA THR A 54 -3.59 -13.78 -0.46
C THR A 54 -2.17 -13.93 -1.01
N GLU A 55 -1.67 -15.15 -1.07
CA GLU A 55 -0.40 -15.43 -1.74
C GLU A 55 -0.59 -15.43 -3.25
N ILE A 56 0.38 -14.88 -3.97
CA ILE A 56 0.38 -14.89 -5.44
C ILE A 56 1.42 -15.91 -5.86
N GLU A 57 0.97 -16.99 -6.48
CA GLU A 57 1.80 -18.07 -6.96
C GLU A 57 1.75 -18.16 -8.49
N HIS A 58 2.89 -18.51 -9.08
CA HIS A 58 3.00 -18.80 -10.50
C HIS A 58 3.95 -19.99 -10.66
N ASN A 59 3.49 -21.03 -11.37
CA ASN A 59 4.24 -22.27 -11.59
C ASN A 59 4.79 -22.92 -10.29
N GLY A 60 3.97 -22.93 -9.23
CA GLY A 60 4.38 -23.47 -7.92
C GLY A 60 5.40 -22.62 -7.15
N LYS A 61 5.80 -21.45 -7.68
CA LYS A 61 6.66 -20.49 -6.99
C LYS A 61 5.84 -19.33 -6.46
N LYS A 62 6.03 -19.00 -5.17
CA LYS A 62 5.46 -17.80 -4.56
C LYS A 62 6.13 -16.54 -5.08
N MET A 63 5.41 -15.78 -5.88
CA MET A 63 5.85 -14.52 -6.50
C MET A 63 5.60 -13.32 -5.59
N GLY A 64 4.51 -13.33 -4.82
CA GLY A 64 4.10 -12.15 -4.07
C GLY A 64 2.97 -12.34 -3.08
N VAL A 65 2.44 -11.20 -2.63
CA VAL A 65 1.30 -11.11 -1.72
C VAL A 65 0.37 -10.01 -2.20
N ARG A 66 -0.94 -10.32 -2.23
CA ARG A 66 -2.03 -9.38 -2.43
C ARG A 66 -2.70 -9.08 -1.09
N ASN A 67 -2.75 -7.80 -0.74
CA ASN A 67 -3.50 -7.29 0.41
C ASN A 67 -4.73 -6.53 -0.09
N THR A 68 -5.88 -6.72 0.56
CA THR A 68 -7.06 -5.88 0.32
C THR A 68 -7.21 -4.87 1.44
N LEU A 69 -7.60 -3.63 1.12
CA LEU A 69 -7.75 -2.54 2.06
C LEU A 69 -9.03 -1.77 1.78
N ASN A 70 -9.64 -1.21 2.81
CA ASN A 70 -10.73 -0.24 2.68
C ASN A 70 -10.27 1.12 3.19
N PHE A 71 -10.78 2.18 2.56
CA PHE A 71 -10.51 3.53 3.01
C PHE A 71 -11.54 4.01 4.03
N TYR A 72 -11.05 4.77 4.99
CA TYR A 72 -11.84 5.44 6.01
C TYR A 72 -11.49 6.92 6.01
N TRP A 73 -12.50 7.79 6.00
CA TRP A 73 -12.30 9.23 6.26
C TRP A 73 -12.07 9.46 7.75
N GLY A 74 -11.28 10.47 8.09
CA GLY A 74 -11.03 10.88 9.47
C GLY A 74 -9.82 10.21 10.12
N LEU A 75 -9.78 10.23 11.46
CA LEU A 75 -8.61 9.82 12.24
C LEU A 75 -8.69 8.35 12.63
N GLN A 76 -7.58 7.61 12.49
CA GLN A 76 -7.55 6.18 12.82
C GLN A 76 -7.88 5.87 14.29
N GLN A 77 -7.52 6.76 15.22
CA GLN A 77 -7.79 6.63 16.65
C GLN A 77 -8.97 7.49 17.13
N GLY A 78 -9.73 8.11 16.21
CA GLY A 78 -10.84 9.01 16.53
C GLY A 78 -12.06 8.74 15.66
N GLU A 79 -12.88 9.78 15.46
CA GLU A 79 -14.04 9.71 14.57
C GLU A 79 -13.59 9.37 13.14
N ASN A 80 -14.16 8.30 12.60
CA ASN A 80 -13.92 7.87 11.24
C ASN A 80 -15.15 7.22 10.63
N SER A 81 -15.26 7.29 9.31
CA SER A 81 -16.35 6.70 8.54
C SER A 81 -15.80 5.81 7.43
N ARG A 82 -16.35 4.60 7.31
CA ARG A 82 -15.98 3.67 6.25
C ARG A 82 -16.50 4.18 4.91
N THR A 83 -15.68 4.09 3.88
CA THR A 83 -16.09 4.38 2.51
C THR A 83 -16.25 3.11 1.70
N GLU A 84 -16.80 3.24 0.50
CA GLU A 84 -16.87 2.18 -0.50
C GLU A 84 -15.56 2.00 -1.29
N TRP A 85 -14.57 2.85 -1.04
CA TRP A 85 -13.27 2.72 -1.69
C TRP A 85 -12.53 1.51 -1.15
N MET A 86 -12.19 0.61 -2.06
CA MET A 86 -11.39 -0.57 -1.83
C MET A 86 -10.09 -0.49 -2.62
N MET A 87 -9.00 -0.95 -2.03
CA MET A 87 -7.70 -1.03 -2.64
C MET A 87 -7.17 -2.45 -2.60
N ARG A 88 -6.52 -2.91 -3.66
CA ARG A 88 -5.69 -4.12 -3.65
C ARG A 88 -4.23 -3.73 -3.88
N GLU A 89 -3.41 -3.96 -2.86
CA GLU A 89 -1.97 -3.78 -2.90
C GLU A 89 -1.29 -5.11 -3.29
N TYR A 90 -0.55 -5.11 -4.39
CA TYR A 90 0.21 -6.26 -4.86
C TYR A 90 1.71 -6.02 -4.66
N SER A 91 2.35 -6.87 -3.87
CA SER A 91 3.78 -6.80 -3.58
C SER A 91 4.51 -8.05 -4.04
N ILE A 92 5.63 -7.88 -4.72
CA ILE A 92 6.50 -8.97 -5.20
C ILE A 92 7.67 -9.12 -4.22
N LYS A 93 8.05 -10.36 -3.88
CA LYS A 93 9.12 -10.63 -2.90
C LYS A 93 10.50 -10.16 -3.38
N GLU A 94 10.78 -10.29 -4.67
CA GLU A 94 12.09 -9.98 -5.26
C GLU A 94 12.43 -8.49 -5.19
N PHE A 95 11.44 -7.60 -5.03
CA PHE A 95 11.62 -6.16 -4.94
C PHE A 95 11.38 -5.59 -3.54
N GLN A 96 11.61 -6.38 -2.48
CA GLN A 96 11.61 -5.81 -1.14
C GLN A 96 12.83 -4.90 -0.99
N ILE A 97 12.58 -3.62 -0.71
CA ILE A 97 13.61 -2.65 -0.36
C ILE A 97 14.50 -3.30 0.71
N PRO A 98 15.83 -3.37 0.52
CA PRO A 98 16.74 -3.85 1.54
C PRO A 98 16.44 -3.17 2.88
N LYS A 99 16.53 -3.90 3.99
CA LYS A 99 16.51 -3.25 5.30
C LYS A 99 17.80 -2.44 5.38
N GLU A 100 17.71 -1.15 5.70
CA GLU A 100 18.92 -0.46 6.19
C GLU A 100 19.45 -1.30 7.35
N PRO A 101 20.75 -1.65 7.39
CA PRO A 101 21.30 -2.35 8.53
C PRO A 101 21.04 -1.51 9.76
N ALA A 102 20.39 -2.11 10.76
CA ALA A 102 20.19 -1.46 12.04
C ALA A 102 21.57 -1.26 12.68
N GLY A 103 22.09 -0.03 12.63
CA GLY A 103 23.29 0.35 13.38
C GLY A 103 24.55 0.69 12.59
N LEU A 104 24.48 1.21 11.35
CA LEU A 104 25.59 2.03 10.87
C LEU A 104 25.30 3.49 11.23
N GLU A 105 26.07 4.04 12.16
CA GLU A 105 26.10 5.48 12.43
C GLU A 105 26.22 6.21 11.10
N VAL A 106 25.23 7.05 10.83
CA VAL A 106 25.31 8.01 9.73
C VAL A 106 26.44 8.95 10.12
N MET A 107 27.64 8.75 9.55
CA MET A 107 28.62 9.82 9.49
C MET A 107 27.90 11.02 8.89
N ASN A 108 27.70 12.05 9.72
CA ASN A 108 27.16 13.32 9.26
C ASN A 108 27.95 13.74 8.02
N PRO A 109 27.32 14.02 6.87
CA PRO A 109 28.04 14.68 5.80
C PRO A 109 28.52 16.02 6.38
N ALA A 110 29.81 16.32 6.18
CA ALA A 110 30.41 17.58 6.60
C ALA A 110 29.51 18.74 6.15
N PRO A 111 29.36 19.79 6.97
CA PRO A 111 28.62 20.97 6.53
C PRO A 111 29.29 21.51 5.27
N CYS A 112 28.52 21.59 4.19
CA CYS A 112 28.95 22.34 3.02
C CYS A 112 29.14 23.80 3.46
N PHE A 113 30.34 24.34 3.21
CA PHE A 113 30.64 25.76 3.30
C PHE A 113 29.78 26.57 2.32
#